data_AF-A0A9W8D201-F1
#
_entry.id   AF-A0A9W8D201-F1
#
_cell.length_a   1.000
_cell.length_b   1.000
_cell.length_c   1.000
_cell.angle_alpha   90.00
_cell.angle_beta   90.00
_cell.angle_gamma   90.00
#
_symmetry.space_group_name_H-M   'P 1'
#
loop_
_entity.id
_entity.type
_entity.pdbx_description
1 polymer ?
#
loop_
_entity_poly.entity_id
_entity_poly.type
_entity_poly.pdbx_seq_one_letter_code
_entity_poly.pdbx_strand_id
1 'polypeptide(L)'
;IIRCPNGYDMHRLDLTDQVVRMVGKEGMSVEEGTQQLDDILNMGPMFAWYWQLLDWGLASWSVCLLAFHGSWIDSAAAFVLGLVAGSLNLLASRLKGYTNLFEASVSILCGFVVSALGEWLCFPAVTLSATVVLLPGLVLTTGAIELAARNMHAGTIRVGYALMLAFIIAFGIHLGNNAYVEIFSAPNRASNMDLAVCAPVSMWWWWLAFPVSISSICLLINVHPRNWPMCNVAAGAMFAVFWTLVIHLQLETIGPVVSAFVLGLVGNVWGRLFRRNAYSIMLPGIMLLVPGSVGVRGIMSMFGGSETGSGAQLVSQMAQTSLSIMIGLFASSFVVHPHGKKLSALITV
;
A
#
# COMPACT_ATOMS: atom_id res chain seq x y z
N ILE A 1 6.58 -2.41 -17.44
CA ILE A 1 6.97 -2.09 -16.05
C ILE A 1 8.41 -2.55 -15.87
N ILE A 2 9.36 -1.62 -15.70
CA ILE A 2 10.77 -1.95 -15.44
C ILE A 2 10.84 -2.47 -14.00
N ARG A 3 11.20 -3.75 -13.81
CA ARG A 3 11.42 -4.33 -12.48
C ARG A 3 12.76 -3.81 -11.94
N CYS A 4 12.73 -2.85 -11.03
CA CYS A 4 13.87 -2.57 -10.18
C CYS A 4 13.94 -3.66 -9.08
N PRO A 5 15.15 -4.09 -8.65
CA PRO A 5 15.29 -5.10 -7.60
C PRO A 5 14.66 -4.69 -6.26
N ASN A 6 14.39 -3.39 -6.05
CA ASN A 6 13.87 -2.81 -4.80
C ASN A 6 12.62 -1.94 -5.02
N GLY A 7 11.49 -2.55 -5.37
CA GLY A 7 10.19 -1.87 -5.34
C GLY A 7 9.90 -0.92 -6.51
N TYR A 8 9.11 0.12 -6.25
CA TYR A 8 8.66 1.10 -7.24
C TYR A 8 9.56 2.34 -7.23
N ASP A 9 9.92 2.85 -8.42
CA ASP A 9 10.62 4.12 -8.58
C ASP A 9 9.80 5.06 -9.49
N MET A 10 8.99 5.90 -8.87
CA MET A 10 8.13 6.85 -9.59
C MET A 10 8.94 7.97 -10.23
N HIS A 11 10.09 8.33 -9.69
CA HIS A 11 10.92 9.37 -10.29
C HIS A 11 11.53 8.91 -11.62
N ARG A 12 12.12 7.71 -11.66
CA ARG A 12 12.63 7.13 -12.92
C ARG A 12 11.51 6.95 -13.93
N LEU A 13 10.31 6.55 -13.48
CA LEU A 13 9.14 6.44 -14.35
C LEU A 13 8.77 7.80 -14.97
N ASP A 14 8.76 8.86 -14.17
CA ASP A 14 8.45 10.21 -14.63
C ASP A 14 9.50 10.74 -15.62
N LEU A 15 10.79 10.42 -15.41
CA LEU A 15 11.86 10.76 -16.35
C LEU A 15 11.75 9.96 -17.65
N THR A 16 11.44 8.66 -17.55
CA THR A 16 11.25 7.81 -18.73
C THR A 16 10.07 8.28 -19.58
N ASP A 17 8.93 8.66 -18.96
CA ASP A 17 7.78 9.22 -19.68
C ASP A 17 8.14 10.54 -20.38
N GLN A 18 9.03 11.35 -19.79
CA GLN A 18 9.53 12.57 -20.44
C GLN A 18 10.39 12.25 -21.67
N VAL A 19 11.33 11.32 -21.59
CA VAL A 19 12.16 10.90 -22.73
C VAL A 19 11.30 10.38 -23.88
N VAL A 20 10.32 9.52 -23.58
CA VAL A 20 9.39 8.98 -24.59
C VAL A 20 8.61 10.10 -25.30
N ARG A 21 8.18 11.14 -24.57
CA ARG A 21 7.51 12.30 -25.17
C ARG A 21 8.45 13.12 -26.04
N MET A 22 9.67 13.33 -25.59
CA MET A 22 10.67 14.11 -26.33
C MET A 22 11.01 13.46 -27.67
N VAL A 23 11.25 12.14 -27.68
CA VAL A 23 11.50 11.37 -28.90
C VAL A 23 10.26 11.33 -29.80
N GLY A 24 9.07 11.12 -29.23
CA GLY A 24 7.85 10.96 -30.01
C GLY A 24 7.29 12.25 -30.63
N LYS A 25 7.57 13.42 -30.04
CA LYS A 25 6.91 14.67 -30.43
C LYS A 25 7.77 15.92 -30.46
N GLU A 26 8.87 15.95 -29.73
CA GLU A 26 9.66 17.17 -29.52
C GLU A 26 10.96 17.14 -30.33
N GLY A 27 11.12 16.17 -31.24
CA GLY A 27 12.18 16.13 -32.24
C GLY A 27 13.52 15.58 -31.75
N MET A 28 13.56 14.97 -30.56
CA MET A 28 14.76 14.28 -30.05
C MET A 28 15.05 13.03 -30.88
N SER A 29 16.33 12.78 -31.19
CA SER A 29 16.75 11.58 -31.92
C SER A 29 16.61 10.31 -31.07
N VAL A 30 16.52 9.14 -31.72
CA VAL A 30 16.41 7.86 -31.02
C VAL A 30 17.71 7.55 -30.27
N GLU A 31 18.85 7.93 -30.84
CA GLU A 31 20.18 7.80 -30.24
C GLU A 31 20.29 8.62 -28.95
N GLU A 32 19.89 9.90 -28.96
CA GLU A 32 19.87 10.75 -27.77
C GLU A 32 18.90 10.22 -26.70
N GLY A 33 17.72 9.76 -27.12
CA GLY A 33 16.74 9.18 -26.22
C GLY A 33 17.24 7.90 -25.55
N THR A 34 17.99 7.08 -26.28
CA THR A 34 18.61 5.86 -25.73
C THR A 34 19.70 6.20 -24.72
N GLN A 35 20.54 7.20 -25.02
CA GLN A 35 21.57 7.68 -24.10
C GLN A 35 20.97 8.22 -22.79
N GLN A 36 19.90 9.03 -22.87
CA GLN A 36 19.22 9.53 -21.67
C GLN A 36 18.55 8.41 -20.88
N LEU A 37 18.04 7.38 -21.55
CA LEU A 37 17.47 6.22 -20.86
C LEU A 37 18.54 5.43 -20.10
N ASP A 38 19.73 5.26 -20.68
CA ASP A 38 20.87 4.64 -19.99
C ASP A 38 21.31 5.47 -18.78
N ASP A 39 21.32 6.80 -18.88
CA ASP A 39 21.61 7.68 -17.75
C ASP A 39 20.57 7.51 -16.63
N ILE A 40 19.28 7.38 -16.98
CA ILE A 40 18.19 7.13 -16.02
C ILE A 40 18.33 5.76 -15.33
N LEU A 41 18.72 4.73 -16.07
CA LEU A 41 18.94 3.40 -15.52
C LEU A 41 20.13 3.39 -14.54
N ASN A 42 21.19 4.15 -14.85
CA ASN A 42 22.41 4.23 -14.06
C ASN A 42 22.36 5.23 -12.88
N MET A 43 21.27 5.97 -12.71
CA MET A 43 21.12 6.84 -11.54
C MET A 43 21.23 6.06 -10.23
N GLY A 44 21.83 6.70 -9.22
CA GLY A 44 21.84 6.19 -7.86
C GLY A 44 20.45 6.16 -7.22
N PRO A 45 20.30 5.55 -6.03
CA PRO A 45 19.07 5.63 -5.26
C PRO A 45 18.78 7.09 -4.87
N MET A 46 17.52 7.53 -5.00
CA MET A 46 17.11 8.90 -4.64
C MET A 46 17.26 9.15 -3.13
N PHE A 47 16.76 8.22 -2.33
CA PHE A 47 16.81 8.31 -0.87
C PHE A 47 17.87 7.37 -0.32
N ALA A 48 18.65 7.88 0.63
CA ALA A 48 19.63 7.09 1.35
C ALA A 48 18.96 6.02 2.23
N TRP A 49 19.72 4.97 2.58
CA TRP A 49 19.23 3.83 3.34
C TRP A 49 18.61 4.18 4.70
N TYR A 50 19.07 5.25 5.36
CA TYR A 50 18.55 5.67 6.67
C TYR A 50 17.16 6.32 6.57
N TRP A 51 16.86 7.02 5.48
CA TRP A 51 15.52 7.54 5.20
C TRP A 51 14.54 6.40 4.92
N GLN A 52 14.99 5.38 4.17
CA GLN A 52 14.19 4.18 3.94
C GLN A 52 13.93 3.45 5.25
N LEU A 53 14.91 3.31 6.14
CA LEU A 53 14.70 2.68 7.45
C LEU A 53 13.66 3.45 8.29
N LEU A 54 13.80 4.77 8.37
CA LEU A 54 12.86 5.62 9.11
C LEU A 54 11.44 5.51 8.54
N ASP A 55 11.32 5.39 7.22
CA ASP A 55 10.04 5.26 6.52
C ASP A 55 9.24 4.04 6.96
N TRP A 56 9.87 2.88 7.19
CA TRP A 56 9.16 1.70 7.69
C TRP A 56 8.52 1.94 9.06
N GLY A 57 9.20 2.68 9.93
CA GLY A 57 8.64 3.13 11.21
C GLY A 57 7.50 4.11 11.00
N LEU A 58 7.70 5.16 10.20
CA LEU A 58 6.69 6.21 9.95
C LEU A 58 5.43 5.68 9.26
N ALA A 59 5.58 4.75 8.31
CA ALA A 59 4.47 4.03 7.66
C ALA A 59 3.64 3.29 8.72
N SER A 60 4.32 2.52 9.57
CA SER A 60 3.67 1.73 10.63
C SER A 60 2.95 2.64 11.63
N TRP A 61 3.61 3.70 12.10
CA TRP A 61 3.04 4.67 13.04
C TRP A 61 1.78 5.36 12.48
N SER A 62 1.91 5.93 11.28
CA SER A 62 0.84 6.74 10.67
C SER A 62 -0.37 5.89 10.28
N VAL A 63 -0.15 4.70 9.72
CA VAL A 63 -1.25 3.80 9.33
C VAL A 63 -1.92 3.16 10.55
N CYS A 64 -1.20 2.93 11.64
CA CYS A 64 -1.80 2.50 12.92
C CYS A 64 -2.87 3.49 13.41
N LEU A 65 -2.53 4.79 13.43
CA LEU A 65 -3.43 5.86 13.85
C LEU A 65 -4.59 6.08 12.87
N LEU A 66 -4.33 5.94 11.57
CA LEU A 66 -5.29 6.29 10.51
C LEU A 66 -6.26 5.16 10.15
N ALA A 67 -5.74 3.94 9.94
CA ALA A 67 -6.49 2.85 9.31
C ALA A 67 -6.90 1.72 10.27
N PHE A 68 -6.24 1.62 11.43
CA PHE A 68 -6.41 0.49 12.35
C PHE A 68 -6.93 0.89 13.73
N HIS A 69 -7.47 2.10 13.90
CA HIS A 69 -8.07 2.56 15.16
C HIS A 69 -7.12 2.39 16.37
N GLY A 70 -5.81 2.47 16.15
CA GLY A 70 -4.81 2.33 17.22
C GLY A 70 -4.72 3.58 18.09
N SER A 71 -4.32 3.37 19.34
CA SER A 71 -3.98 4.44 20.29
C SER A 71 -2.57 5.00 20.04
N TRP A 72 -2.20 6.02 20.82
CA TRP A 72 -0.82 6.56 20.81
C TRP A 72 0.23 5.53 21.24
N ILE A 73 -0.14 4.64 22.16
CA ILE A 73 0.76 3.59 22.65
C ILE A 73 0.92 2.52 21.56
N ASP A 74 -0.20 2.15 20.90
CA ASP A 74 -0.19 1.21 19.78
C ASP A 74 0.67 1.71 18.63
N SER A 75 0.50 2.98 18.25
CA SER A 75 1.27 3.56 17.14
C SER A 75 2.76 3.71 17.47
N ALA A 76 3.12 4.00 18.72
CA ALA A 76 4.51 4.01 19.18
C ALA A 76 5.14 2.61 19.12
N ALA A 77 4.40 1.58 19.56
CA ALA A 77 4.85 0.19 19.44
C ALA A 77 4.99 -0.23 17.96
N ALA A 78 4.03 0.15 17.12
CA ALA A 78 4.07 -0.10 15.68
C ALA A 78 5.25 0.60 15.00
N PHE A 79 5.60 1.83 15.42
CA PHE A 79 6.79 2.54 14.94
C PHE A 79 8.06 1.74 15.19
N VAL A 80 8.25 1.26 16.43
CA VAL A 80 9.43 0.48 16.83
C VAL A 80 9.50 -0.84 16.08
N LEU A 81 8.38 -1.57 16.00
CA LEU A 81 8.31 -2.83 15.24
C LEU A 81 8.54 -2.60 13.74
N GLY A 82 8.04 -1.50 13.19
CA GLY A 82 8.29 -1.07 11.82
C GLY A 82 9.78 -0.79 11.56
N LEU A 83 10.49 -0.13 12.48
CA LEU A 83 11.94 0.05 12.39
C LEU A 83 12.69 -1.28 12.44
N VAL A 84 12.24 -2.22 13.27
CA VAL A 84 12.82 -3.58 13.31
C VAL A 84 12.58 -4.29 11.98
N ALA A 85 11.36 -4.23 11.42
CA ALA A 85 11.04 -4.80 10.12
C ALA A 85 11.90 -4.17 9.00
N GLY A 86 12.06 -2.85 8.99
CA GLY A 86 12.93 -2.14 8.05
C GLY A 86 14.41 -2.52 8.18
N SER A 87 14.88 -2.78 9.41
CA SER A 87 16.24 -3.26 9.66
C SER A 87 16.44 -4.68 9.11
N LEU A 88 15.45 -5.56 9.31
CA LEU A 88 15.43 -6.91 8.74
C LEU A 88 15.35 -6.88 7.21
N ASN A 89 14.64 -5.90 6.63
CA ASN A 89 14.59 -5.69 5.18
C ASN A 89 15.97 -5.29 4.63
N LEU A 90 16.68 -4.39 5.32
CA LEU A 90 18.05 -4.03 4.96
C LEU A 90 18.98 -5.24 5.05
N LEU A 91 18.81 -6.10 6.05
CA LEU A 91 19.55 -7.35 6.16
C LEU A 91 19.22 -8.33 5.01
N ALA A 92 17.94 -8.45 4.64
CA ALA A 92 17.48 -9.26 3.52
C ALA A 92 18.06 -8.81 2.18
N SER A 93 18.29 -7.50 2.00
CA SER A 93 18.94 -6.96 0.81
C SER A 93 20.42 -7.37 0.67
N ARG A 94 21.08 -7.70 1.79
CA ARG A 94 22.48 -8.15 1.82
C ARG A 94 22.61 -9.67 1.81
N LEU A 95 21.69 -10.38 2.44
CA LEU A 95 21.68 -11.84 2.56
C LEU A 95 20.62 -12.46 1.64
N LYS A 96 21.02 -12.85 0.43
CA LYS A 96 20.12 -13.46 -0.58
C LYS A 96 19.35 -14.69 -0.07
N GLY A 97 19.95 -15.45 0.86
CA GLY A 97 19.28 -16.61 1.47
C GLY A 97 18.14 -16.24 2.42
N TYR A 98 18.15 -15.03 2.99
CA TYR A 98 17.14 -14.55 3.93
C TYR A 98 15.94 -13.89 3.24
N THR A 99 16.08 -13.45 1.98
CA THR A 99 15.01 -12.78 1.23
C THR A 99 13.72 -13.60 1.20
N ASN A 100 13.80 -14.93 1.05
CA ASN A 100 12.63 -15.81 1.01
C ASN A 100 11.97 -16.05 2.38
N LEU A 101 12.65 -15.70 3.48
CA LEU A 101 12.17 -15.87 4.85
C LEU A 101 11.79 -14.54 5.50
N PHE A 102 12.04 -13.42 4.82
CA PHE A 102 11.91 -12.09 5.37
C PHE A 102 10.46 -11.81 5.83
N GLU A 103 9.46 -12.07 5.00
CA GLU A 103 8.08 -11.77 5.35
C GLU A 103 7.56 -12.67 6.46
N ALA A 104 7.96 -13.95 6.46
CA ALA A 104 7.61 -14.89 7.52
C ALA A 104 8.23 -14.48 8.86
N SER A 105 9.54 -14.19 8.88
CA SER A 105 10.28 -13.82 10.09
C SER A 105 9.79 -12.52 10.73
N VAL A 106 9.54 -11.47 9.95
CA VAL A 106 8.96 -10.21 10.45
C VAL A 106 7.58 -10.46 11.05
N SER A 107 6.75 -11.25 10.37
CA SER A 107 5.38 -11.52 10.82
C SER A 107 5.35 -12.35 12.12
N ILE A 108 6.23 -13.35 12.24
CA ILE A 108 6.40 -14.14 13.48
C ILE A 108 6.88 -13.27 14.63
N LEU A 109 7.90 -12.43 14.39
CA LEU A 109 8.43 -11.53 15.40
C LEU A 109 7.36 -10.54 15.88
N CYS A 110 6.60 -9.95 14.95
CA CYS A 110 5.51 -9.04 15.30
C CYS A 110 4.43 -9.75 16.12
N GLY A 111 3.97 -10.93 15.68
CA GLY A 111 2.98 -11.73 16.41
C GLY A 111 3.44 -12.06 17.83
N PHE A 112 4.70 -12.46 18.00
CA PHE A 112 5.28 -12.81 19.29
C PHE A 112 5.39 -11.59 20.22
N VAL A 113 6.00 -10.50 19.76
CA VAL A 113 6.24 -9.30 20.59
C VAL A 113 4.94 -8.61 20.98
N VAL A 114 3.98 -8.50 20.06
CA VAL A 114 2.69 -7.89 20.37
C VAL A 114 1.89 -8.78 21.32
N SER A 115 1.99 -10.11 21.20
CA SER A 115 1.39 -11.03 22.17
C SER A 115 1.98 -10.86 23.56
N ALA A 116 3.29 -10.65 23.67
CA ALA A 116 3.96 -10.38 24.94
C ALA A 116 3.48 -9.09 25.60
N LEU A 117 3.24 -8.05 24.81
CA LEU A 117 2.86 -6.71 25.30
C LEU A 117 1.35 -6.45 25.32
N GLY A 118 0.52 -7.40 24.86
CA GLY A 118 -0.89 -7.13 24.54
C GLY A 118 -1.83 -6.86 25.72
N GLU A 119 -1.34 -6.73 26.96
CA GLU A 119 -2.13 -6.09 28.03
C GLU A 119 -2.21 -4.56 27.84
N TRP A 120 -1.20 -4.00 27.19
CA TRP A 120 -1.05 -2.56 26.94
C TRP A 120 -1.38 -2.17 25.50
N LEU A 121 -1.43 -3.15 24.60
CA LEU A 121 -1.52 -2.94 23.16
C LEU A 121 -2.74 -3.61 22.53
N CYS A 122 -3.35 -2.97 21.54
CA CYS A 122 -4.34 -3.61 20.68
C CYS A 122 -3.65 -4.52 19.66
N PHE A 123 -3.84 -5.83 19.82
CA PHE A 123 -3.20 -6.85 18.99
C PHE A 123 -3.40 -6.65 17.46
N PRO A 124 -4.64 -6.55 16.93
CA PRO A 124 -4.85 -6.39 15.49
C PRO A 124 -4.30 -5.07 14.95
N ALA A 125 -4.38 -3.97 15.73
CA ALA A 125 -3.89 -2.67 15.26
C ALA A 125 -2.38 -2.65 15.11
N VAL A 126 -1.62 -3.15 16.10
CA VAL A 126 -0.16 -3.12 16.08
C VAL A 126 0.42 -4.13 15.11
N THR A 127 -0.11 -5.36 15.04
CA THR A 127 0.41 -6.40 14.13
C THR A 127 0.21 -6.04 12.65
N LEU A 128 -0.97 -5.51 12.27
CA LEU A 128 -1.25 -5.10 10.89
C LEU A 128 -0.51 -3.83 10.49
N SER A 129 -0.34 -2.88 11.42
CA SER A 129 0.43 -1.66 11.14
C SER A 129 1.93 -1.90 11.04
N ALA A 130 2.52 -2.71 11.93
CA ALA A 130 3.95 -3.05 11.86
C ALA A 130 4.32 -3.81 10.58
N THR A 131 3.37 -4.55 10.00
CA THR A 131 3.55 -5.31 8.75
C THR A 131 2.99 -4.59 7.53
N VAL A 132 2.57 -3.32 7.65
CA VAL A 132 1.80 -2.61 6.62
C VAL A 132 2.50 -2.55 5.26
N VAL A 133 3.82 -2.35 5.26
CA VAL A 133 4.63 -2.24 4.03
C VAL A 133 4.66 -3.57 3.26
N LEU A 134 4.47 -4.69 3.96
CA LEU A 134 4.45 -6.04 3.39
C LEU A 134 3.08 -6.41 2.81
N LEU A 135 2.02 -5.68 3.19
CA LEU A 135 0.67 -6.04 2.82
C LEU A 135 0.50 -6.00 1.29
N PRO A 136 0.04 -7.09 0.66
CA PRO A 136 0.03 -7.24 -0.80
C PRO A 136 -1.13 -6.50 -1.47
N GLY A 137 -1.54 -5.37 -0.93
CA GLY A 137 -2.66 -4.60 -1.41
C GLY A 137 -2.50 -4.22 -2.88
N LEU A 138 -1.45 -3.46 -3.20
CA LEU A 138 -1.31 -2.89 -4.55
C LEU A 138 -1.16 -3.99 -5.61
N VAL A 139 -0.43 -5.05 -5.29
CA VAL A 139 -0.24 -6.21 -6.18
C VAL A 139 -1.58 -6.91 -6.43
N LEU A 140 -2.40 -7.08 -5.39
CA LEU A 140 -3.72 -7.67 -5.53
C LEU A 140 -4.64 -6.81 -6.41
N THR A 141 -4.77 -5.52 -6.11
CA THR A 141 -5.67 -4.64 -6.86
C THR A 141 -5.20 -4.45 -8.30
N THR A 142 -3.90 -4.33 -8.54
CA THR A 142 -3.38 -4.28 -9.93
C THR A 142 -3.60 -5.60 -10.66
N GLY A 143 -3.48 -6.75 -9.99
CA GLY A 143 -3.81 -8.06 -10.55
C GLY A 143 -5.31 -8.18 -10.91
N ALA A 144 -6.20 -7.69 -10.04
CA ALA A 144 -7.63 -7.65 -10.30
C ALA A 144 -8.00 -6.73 -11.47
N ILE A 145 -7.37 -5.54 -11.54
CA ILE A 145 -7.52 -4.60 -12.67
C ILE A 145 -7.09 -5.27 -13.98
N GLU A 146 -5.93 -5.94 -14.00
CA GLU A 146 -5.44 -6.61 -15.22
C GLU A 146 -6.32 -7.79 -15.63
N LEU A 147 -6.82 -8.56 -14.67
CA LEU A 147 -7.75 -9.66 -14.93
C LEU A 147 -9.05 -9.16 -15.56
N ALA A 148 -9.62 -8.07 -15.02
CA ALA A 148 -10.81 -7.43 -15.56
C ALA A 148 -10.56 -6.79 -16.94
N ALA A 149 -9.34 -6.29 -17.18
CA ALA A 149 -8.90 -5.79 -18.48
C ALA A 149 -8.54 -6.91 -19.49
N ARG A 150 -8.92 -8.16 -19.21
CA ARG A 150 -8.68 -9.36 -20.05
C ARG A 150 -7.21 -9.75 -20.21
N ASN A 151 -6.31 -9.23 -19.38
CA ASN A 151 -4.93 -9.70 -19.31
C ASN A 151 -4.82 -10.85 -18.27
N MET A 152 -5.38 -12.00 -18.65
CA MET A 152 -5.57 -13.12 -17.72
C MET A 152 -4.25 -13.70 -17.19
N HIS A 153 -3.19 -13.75 -17.99
CA HIS A 153 -1.90 -14.29 -17.57
C HIS A 153 -1.24 -13.43 -16.50
N ALA A 154 -1.07 -12.14 -16.75
CA ALA A 154 -0.42 -11.24 -15.80
C ALA A 154 -1.28 -11.03 -14.53
N GLY A 155 -2.60 -10.86 -14.70
CA GLY A 155 -3.53 -10.67 -13.60
C GLY A 155 -3.58 -11.86 -12.63
N THR A 156 -3.73 -13.09 -13.16
CA THR A 156 -3.82 -14.30 -12.32
C THR A 156 -2.55 -14.54 -11.53
N ILE A 157 -1.37 -14.35 -12.13
CA ILE A 157 -0.08 -14.52 -11.44
C ILE A 157 0.06 -13.53 -10.28
N ARG A 158 -0.32 -12.26 -10.49
CA ARG A 158 -0.24 -11.23 -9.43
C ARG A 158 -1.21 -11.49 -8.31
N VAL A 159 -2.46 -11.86 -8.62
CA VAL A 159 -3.46 -12.21 -7.60
C VAL A 159 -2.99 -13.43 -6.79
N GLY A 160 -2.51 -14.48 -7.46
CA GLY A 160 -1.99 -15.68 -6.78
C GLY A 160 -0.80 -15.37 -5.87
N TYR A 161 0.15 -14.56 -6.34
CA TYR A 161 1.28 -14.10 -5.53
C TYR A 161 0.83 -13.27 -4.32
N ALA A 162 -0.10 -12.32 -4.52
CA ALA A 162 -0.63 -11.50 -3.44
C ALA A 162 -1.32 -12.34 -2.36
N LEU A 163 -2.11 -13.34 -2.74
CA LEU A 163 -2.76 -14.24 -1.80
C LEU A 163 -1.72 -15.08 -1.03
N MET A 164 -0.72 -15.63 -1.72
CA MET A 164 0.38 -16.37 -1.08
C MET A 164 1.10 -15.51 -0.03
N LEU A 165 1.40 -14.25 -0.36
CA LEU A 165 2.05 -13.32 0.57
C LEU A 165 1.15 -13.02 1.78
N ALA A 166 -0.14 -12.80 1.56
CA ALA A 166 -1.09 -12.60 2.65
C ALA A 166 -1.19 -13.82 3.57
N PHE A 167 -1.12 -15.04 3.02
CA PHE A 167 -1.05 -16.29 3.80
C PHE A 167 0.22 -16.38 4.63
N ILE A 168 1.38 -16.06 4.05
CA ILE A 168 2.66 -16.06 4.78
C ILE A 168 2.62 -15.10 5.96
N ILE A 169 2.10 -13.87 5.75
CA ILE A 169 1.98 -12.86 6.80
C ILE A 169 1.00 -13.33 7.89
N ALA A 170 -0.20 -13.76 7.49
CA ALA A 170 -1.24 -14.21 8.43
C ALA A 170 -0.78 -15.41 9.26
N PHE A 171 -0.18 -16.41 8.62
CA PHE A 171 0.37 -17.58 9.29
C PHE A 171 1.54 -17.21 10.20
N GLY A 172 2.43 -16.31 9.77
CA GLY A 172 3.54 -15.83 10.58
C GLY A 172 3.05 -15.14 11.87
N ILE A 173 2.07 -14.23 11.77
CA ILE A 173 1.47 -13.57 12.94
C ILE A 173 0.83 -14.60 13.87
N HIS A 174 0.06 -15.54 13.33
CA HIS A 174 -0.58 -16.61 14.10
C HIS A 174 0.43 -17.50 14.83
N LEU A 175 1.49 -17.94 14.12
CA LEU A 175 2.57 -18.75 14.68
C LEU A 175 3.31 -18.01 15.79
N GLY A 176 3.64 -16.72 15.59
CA GLY A 176 4.28 -15.90 16.61
C GLY A 176 3.46 -15.76 17.89
N ASN A 177 2.14 -15.54 17.74
CA ASN A 177 1.22 -15.52 18.87
C ASN A 177 1.15 -16.86 19.60
N ASN A 178 0.97 -17.97 18.87
CA ASN A 178 0.85 -19.29 19.49
C ASN A 178 2.15 -19.71 20.19
N ALA A 179 3.31 -19.39 19.62
CA ALA A 179 4.59 -19.63 20.27
C ALA A 179 4.67 -18.93 21.63
N TYR A 180 4.22 -17.67 21.74
CA TYR A 180 4.18 -16.98 23.03
C TYR A 180 3.18 -17.62 24.00
N VAL A 181 1.97 -17.94 23.52
CA VAL A 181 0.91 -18.59 24.30
C VAL A 181 1.37 -19.93 24.88
N GLU A 182 1.99 -20.79 24.07
CA GLU A 182 2.46 -22.10 24.50
C GLU A 182 3.63 -22.03 25.48
N ILE A 183 4.57 -21.11 25.25
CA ILE A 183 5.75 -20.95 26.13
C ILE A 183 5.37 -20.38 27.50
N PHE A 184 4.45 -19.40 27.53
CA PHE A 184 4.13 -18.64 28.74
C PHE A 184 2.74 -18.93 29.33
N SER A 185 1.99 -19.89 28.77
CA SER A 185 0.60 -20.18 29.16
C SER A 185 -0.30 -18.93 29.18
N ALA A 186 -0.10 -18.04 28.21
CA ALA A 186 -0.78 -16.75 28.10
C ALA A 186 -2.10 -16.87 27.31
N PRO A 187 -3.04 -15.90 27.42
CA PRO A 187 -4.27 -15.92 26.63
C PRO A 187 -3.98 -15.76 25.13
N ASN A 188 -4.71 -16.51 24.29
CA ASN A 188 -4.62 -16.39 22.84
C ASN A 188 -5.29 -15.09 22.36
N ARG A 189 -4.51 -14.20 21.74
CA ARG A 189 -4.97 -12.89 21.24
C ARG A 189 -5.23 -12.87 19.74
N ALA A 190 -4.65 -13.81 18.98
CA ALA A 190 -4.84 -13.91 17.53
C ALA A 190 -6.24 -14.40 17.11
N SER A 191 -7.08 -14.83 18.06
CA SER A 191 -8.47 -15.25 17.80
C SER A 191 -9.41 -14.08 17.49
N ASN A 192 -9.07 -12.85 17.92
CA ASN A 192 -9.88 -11.67 17.68
C ASN A 192 -9.12 -10.62 16.85
N MET A 193 -9.43 -10.60 15.54
CA MET A 193 -8.89 -9.62 14.58
C MET A 193 -9.86 -8.46 14.30
N ASP A 194 -10.86 -8.26 15.16
CA ASP A 194 -11.79 -7.14 15.05
C ASP A 194 -11.13 -5.85 15.55
N LEU A 195 -11.12 -4.84 14.68
CA LEU A 195 -10.58 -3.52 14.99
C LEU A 195 -11.52 -2.70 15.88
N ALA A 196 -12.80 -3.07 15.99
CA ALA A 196 -13.76 -2.37 16.84
C ALA A 196 -13.43 -2.46 18.34
N VAL A 197 -12.60 -3.43 18.74
CA VAL A 197 -12.14 -3.60 20.12
C VAL A 197 -11.02 -2.62 20.48
N CYS A 198 -10.33 -2.03 19.49
CA CYS A 198 -9.27 -1.08 19.73
C CYS A 198 -9.81 0.30 20.15
N ALA A 199 -9.03 1.05 20.94
CA ALA A 199 -9.36 2.40 21.38
C ALA A 199 -8.79 3.46 20.41
N PRO A 200 -9.60 4.07 19.53
CA PRO A 200 -9.11 5.02 18.54
C PRO A 200 -8.68 6.34 19.18
N VAL A 201 -7.67 6.99 18.58
CA VAL A 201 -7.33 8.38 18.88
C VAL A 201 -8.41 9.36 18.39
N SER A 202 -8.43 10.56 18.97
CA SER A 202 -9.33 11.63 18.51
C SER A 202 -9.07 11.98 17.04
N MET A 203 -10.14 12.24 16.29
CA MET A 203 -10.12 12.56 14.87
C MET A 203 -9.18 13.72 14.48
N TRP A 204 -8.93 14.67 15.38
CA TRP A 204 -8.00 15.78 15.13
C TRP A 204 -6.59 15.32 14.74
N TRP A 205 -6.14 14.17 15.27
CA TRP A 205 -4.83 13.62 14.97
C TRP A 205 -4.72 13.04 13.56
N TRP A 206 -5.84 12.86 12.86
CA TRP A 206 -5.83 12.38 11.48
C TRP A 206 -5.28 13.44 10.53
N TRP A 207 -5.40 14.73 10.87
CA TRP A 207 -4.75 15.82 10.15
C TRP A 207 -3.22 15.75 10.19
N LEU A 208 -2.65 15.07 11.20
CA LEU A 208 -1.22 14.81 11.30
C LEU A 208 -0.86 13.46 10.69
N ALA A 209 -1.60 12.41 11.03
CA ALA A 209 -1.31 11.05 10.58
C ALA A 209 -1.44 10.91 9.06
N PHE A 210 -2.42 11.59 8.44
CA PHE A 210 -2.67 11.48 7.01
C PHE A 210 -1.54 12.07 6.15
N PRO A 211 -1.04 13.31 6.37
CA PRO A 211 0.07 13.80 5.57
C PRO A 211 1.36 13.00 5.77
N VAL A 212 1.57 12.46 6.98
CA VAL A 212 2.72 11.59 7.27
C VAL A 212 2.59 10.26 6.51
N SER A 213 1.41 9.64 6.48
CA SER A 213 1.21 8.38 5.75
C SER A 213 1.42 8.55 4.25
N ILE A 214 0.89 9.61 3.65
CA ILE A 214 1.10 9.90 2.22
C ILE A 214 2.57 10.21 1.92
N SER A 215 3.22 11.02 2.76
CA SER A 215 4.64 11.34 2.56
C SER A 215 5.54 10.10 2.73
N SER A 216 5.18 9.21 3.65
CA SER A 216 5.84 7.93 3.84
C SER A 216 5.68 7.04 2.60
N ILE A 217 4.46 6.88 2.08
CA ILE A 217 4.23 6.13 0.83
C ILE A 217 4.99 6.77 -0.35
N CYS A 218 5.08 8.10 -0.41
CA CYS A 218 5.88 8.79 -1.42
C CYS A 218 7.38 8.48 -1.31
N LEU A 219 7.91 8.34 -0.11
CA LEU A 219 9.30 7.92 0.13
C LEU A 219 9.49 6.45 -0.29
N LEU A 220 8.58 5.56 0.11
CA LEU A 220 8.60 4.13 -0.23
C LEU A 220 8.67 3.87 -1.74
N ILE A 221 7.94 4.65 -2.54
CA ILE A 221 7.88 4.49 -4.01
C ILE A 221 8.77 5.47 -4.78
N ASN A 222 9.69 6.16 -4.08
CA ASN A 222 10.64 7.13 -4.64
C ASN A 222 10.01 8.23 -5.51
N VAL A 223 8.93 8.85 -5.02
CA VAL A 223 8.37 10.06 -5.66
C VAL A 223 9.29 11.24 -5.37
N HIS A 224 9.61 12.01 -6.41
CA HIS A 224 10.40 13.22 -6.25
C HIS A 224 9.76 14.21 -5.24
N PRO A 225 10.49 14.71 -4.22
CA PRO A 225 9.95 15.53 -3.13
C PRO A 225 9.07 16.72 -3.55
N ARG A 226 9.39 17.34 -4.69
CA ARG A 226 8.58 18.42 -5.29
C ARG A 226 7.11 18.04 -5.54
N ASN A 227 6.80 16.77 -5.76
CA ASN A 227 5.45 16.31 -6.05
C ASN A 227 4.67 15.91 -4.77
N TRP A 228 5.34 15.80 -3.62
CA TRP A 228 4.70 15.36 -2.36
C TRP A 228 3.51 16.21 -1.93
N PRO A 229 3.55 17.57 -2.03
CA PRO A 229 2.37 18.38 -1.68
C PRO A 229 1.16 18.05 -2.55
N MET A 230 1.39 17.77 -3.84
CA MET A 230 0.30 17.41 -4.75
C MET A 230 -0.25 16.00 -4.49
N CYS A 231 0.61 15.05 -4.11
CA CYS A 231 0.16 13.73 -3.66
C CYS A 231 -0.75 13.86 -2.42
N ASN A 232 -0.38 14.73 -1.49
CA ASN A 232 -1.19 15.01 -0.29
C ASN A 232 -2.54 15.64 -0.64
N VAL A 233 -2.58 16.60 -1.57
CA VAL A 233 -3.84 17.21 -2.01
C VAL A 233 -4.73 16.20 -2.72
N ALA A 234 -4.18 15.42 -3.65
CA ALA A 234 -4.94 14.43 -4.41
C ALA A 234 -5.48 13.31 -3.51
N ALA A 235 -4.64 12.76 -2.65
CA ALA A 235 -5.06 11.74 -1.69
C ALA A 235 -6.00 12.32 -0.63
N GLY A 236 -5.80 13.56 -0.19
CA GLY A 236 -6.65 14.23 0.79
C GLY A 236 -8.07 14.47 0.27
N ALA A 237 -8.20 14.88 -1.00
CA ALA A 237 -9.51 14.99 -1.66
C ALA A 237 -10.24 13.63 -1.73
N MET A 238 -9.50 12.57 -2.07
CA MET A 238 -10.02 11.21 -2.06
C MET A 238 -10.43 10.75 -0.65
N PHE A 239 -9.61 11.01 0.36
CA PHE A 239 -9.88 10.63 1.75
C PHE A 239 -11.09 11.38 2.33
N ALA A 240 -11.26 12.67 2.03
CA ALA A 240 -12.42 13.44 2.46
C ALA A 240 -13.73 12.86 1.89
N VAL A 241 -13.71 12.44 0.62
CA VAL A 241 -14.85 11.77 -0.04
C VAL A 241 -15.09 10.38 0.56
N PHE A 242 -14.04 9.63 0.83
CA PHE A 242 -14.14 8.33 1.49
C PHE A 242 -14.74 8.47 2.89
N TRP A 243 -14.25 9.42 3.69
CA TRP A 243 -14.73 9.73 5.02
C TRP A 243 -16.22 10.07 5.03
N THR A 244 -16.64 10.97 4.14
CA THR A 244 -18.05 11.39 4.04
C THR A 244 -18.97 10.24 3.58
N LEU A 245 -18.59 9.48 2.56
CA LEU A 245 -19.46 8.43 2.01
C LEU A 245 -19.49 7.18 2.87
N VAL A 246 -18.34 6.70 3.36
CA VAL A 246 -18.24 5.44 4.09
C VAL A 246 -18.50 5.63 5.58
N ILE A 247 -17.91 6.65 6.20
CA ILE A 247 -18.00 6.82 7.66
C ILE A 247 -19.27 7.57 8.06
N HIS A 248 -19.62 8.66 7.37
CA HIS A 248 -20.81 9.44 7.72
C HIS A 248 -22.11 8.91 7.10
N LEU A 249 -22.08 8.43 5.86
CA LEU A 249 -23.27 7.99 5.12
C LEU A 249 -23.43 6.46 5.04
N GLN A 250 -22.45 5.68 5.54
CA GLN A 250 -22.47 4.21 5.55
C GLN A 250 -22.67 3.56 4.15
N LEU A 251 -22.22 4.25 3.10
CA LEU A 251 -22.29 3.75 1.71
C LEU A 251 -21.03 2.95 1.37
N GLU A 252 -20.88 1.76 1.95
CA GLU A 252 -19.67 0.93 1.84
C GLU A 252 -19.35 0.48 0.40
N THR A 253 -20.37 0.23 -0.42
CA THR A 253 -20.19 -0.21 -1.82
C THR A 253 -19.79 0.93 -2.75
N ILE A 254 -20.42 2.11 -2.60
CA ILE A 254 -20.25 3.25 -3.51
C ILE A 254 -19.05 4.11 -3.08
N GLY A 255 -18.79 4.21 -1.78
CA GLY A 255 -17.75 5.06 -1.22
C GLY A 255 -16.37 4.88 -1.86
N PRO A 256 -15.82 3.65 -1.94
CA PRO A 256 -14.54 3.40 -2.59
C PRO A 256 -14.52 3.77 -4.08
N VAL A 257 -15.63 3.59 -4.81
CA VAL A 257 -15.74 3.93 -6.24
C VAL A 257 -15.58 5.43 -6.45
N VAL A 258 -16.36 6.23 -5.72
CA VAL A 258 -16.37 7.69 -5.87
C VAL A 258 -15.05 8.29 -5.35
N SER A 259 -14.49 7.72 -4.28
CA SER A 259 -13.19 8.11 -3.74
C SER A 259 -12.06 7.89 -4.75
N ALA A 260 -12.02 6.71 -5.38
CA ALA A 260 -11.07 6.41 -6.45
C ALA A 260 -11.29 7.28 -7.71
N PHE A 261 -12.55 7.59 -8.04
CA PHE A 261 -12.87 8.50 -9.13
C PHE A 261 -12.32 9.91 -8.88
N VAL A 262 -12.47 10.45 -7.67
CA VAL A 262 -11.96 11.76 -7.28
C VAL A 262 -10.43 11.79 -7.31
N LEU A 263 -9.77 10.76 -6.77
CA LEU A 263 -8.32 10.61 -6.86
C LEU A 263 -7.84 10.67 -8.31
N GLY A 264 -8.48 9.87 -9.17
CA GLY A 264 -8.11 9.80 -10.57
C GLY A 264 -8.46 11.07 -11.35
N LEU A 265 -9.53 11.78 -10.98
CA LEU A 265 -9.91 13.04 -11.59
C LEU A 265 -8.85 14.11 -11.29
N VAL A 266 -8.52 14.30 -10.02
CA VAL A 266 -7.51 15.28 -9.58
C VAL A 266 -6.14 14.94 -10.20
N GLY A 267 -5.72 13.67 -10.15
CA GLY A 267 -4.45 13.23 -10.72
C GLY A 267 -4.37 13.40 -12.24
N ASN A 268 -5.41 13.03 -12.98
CA ASN A 268 -5.44 13.17 -14.44
C ASN A 268 -5.54 14.63 -14.89
N VAL A 269 -6.33 15.47 -14.21
CA VAL A 269 -6.40 16.91 -14.49
C VAL A 269 -5.04 17.56 -14.28
N TRP A 270 -4.36 17.23 -13.17
CA TRP A 270 -3.01 17.73 -12.92
C TRP A 270 -2.02 17.28 -13.99
N GLY A 271 -2.01 15.99 -14.34
CA GLY A 271 -1.15 15.46 -15.39
C GLY A 271 -1.39 16.15 -16.75
N ARG A 272 -2.64 16.52 -17.04
CA ARG A 272 -3.00 17.26 -18.27
C ARG A 272 -2.52 18.70 -18.25
N LEU A 273 -2.68 19.41 -17.14
CA LEU A 273 -2.26 20.82 -17.00
C LEU A 273 -0.74 20.99 -17.05
N PHE A 274 0.00 20.13 -16.34
CA PHE A 274 1.46 20.25 -16.22
C PHE A 274 2.23 19.38 -17.22
N ARG A 275 1.53 18.64 -18.09
CA ARG A 275 2.12 17.69 -19.05
C ARG A 275 3.04 16.65 -18.38
N ARG A 276 2.73 16.23 -17.16
CA ARG A 276 3.47 15.22 -16.40
C ARG A 276 2.68 13.92 -16.31
N ASN A 277 3.37 12.86 -15.91
CA ASN A 277 2.74 11.58 -15.62
C ASN A 277 1.79 11.69 -14.42
N ALA A 278 0.51 11.38 -14.63
CA ALA A 278 -0.52 11.43 -13.58
C ALA A 278 -0.34 10.31 -12.54
N TYR A 279 0.26 9.19 -12.93
CA TYR A 279 0.32 7.98 -12.10
C TYR A 279 1.17 8.16 -10.84
N SER A 280 2.28 8.90 -10.95
CA SER A 280 3.19 9.27 -9.85
C SER A 280 2.47 9.95 -8.67
N ILE A 281 1.42 10.73 -8.97
CA ILE A 281 0.62 11.45 -7.96
C ILE A 281 -0.55 10.61 -7.45
N MET A 282 -1.13 9.76 -8.31
CA MET A 282 -2.26 8.91 -7.95
C MET A 282 -1.84 7.71 -7.09
N LEU A 283 -0.66 7.14 -7.33
CA LEU A 283 -0.23 5.89 -6.72
C LEU A 283 -0.19 5.91 -5.19
N PRO A 284 0.31 6.96 -4.50
CA PRO A 284 0.24 7.03 -3.04
C PRO A 284 -1.18 6.92 -2.50
N GLY A 285 -2.13 7.60 -3.15
CA GLY A 285 -3.55 7.50 -2.79
C GLY A 285 -4.12 6.11 -3.06
N ILE A 286 -3.75 5.49 -4.19
CA ILE A 286 -4.18 4.12 -4.51
C ILE A 286 -3.69 3.16 -3.42
N MET A 287 -2.41 3.22 -3.04
CA MET A 287 -1.84 2.35 -2.00
C MET A 287 -2.57 2.46 -0.65
N LEU A 288 -3.08 3.65 -0.30
CA LEU A 288 -3.87 3.86 0.90
C LEU A 288 -5.30 3.27 0.82
N LEU A 289 -5.93 3.32 -0.35
CA LEU A 289 -7.33 2.89 -0.56
C LEU A 289 -7.49 1.36 -0.68
N VAL A 290 -6.40 0.70 -1.01
CA VAL A 290 -6.37 -0.70 -1.41
C VAL A 290 -6.49 -1.65 -0.21
N PRO A 291 -7.19 -2.80 -0.34
CA PRO A 291 -7.58 -3.67 0.77
C PRO A 291 -6.47 -4.65 1.22
N GLY A 292 -5.23 -4.19 1.42
CA GLY A 292 -4.12 -5.08 1.78
C GLY A 292 -4.31 -5.80 3.12
N SER A 293 -4.74 -5.08 4.14
CA SER A 293 -4.93 -5.61 5.51
C SER A 293 -6.15 -6.50 5.66
N VAL A 294 -7.22 -6.21 4.91
CA VAL A 294 -8.48 -6.96 4.92
C VAL A 294 -8.23 -8.44 4.59
N GLY A 295 -7.28 -8.72 3.68
CA GLY A 295 -6.93 -10.10 3.31
C GLY A 295 -6.17 -10.85 4.37
N VAL A 296 -5.19 -10.20 4.99
CA VAL A 296 -4.46 -10.81 6.10
C VAL A 296 -5.42 -11.10 7.26
N ARG A 297 -6.33 -10.17 7.60
CA ARG A 297 -7.37 -10.41 8.61
C ARG A 297 -8.30 -11.57 8.22
N GLY A 298 -8.74 -11.62 6.97
CA GLY A 298 -9.63 -12.67 6.48
C GLY A 298 -9.01 -14.06 6.54
N ILE A 299 -7.70 -14.17 6.28
CA ILE A 299 -6.97 -15.43 6.44
C ILE A 299 -6.76 -15.74 7.92
N MET A 300 -6.42 -14.75 8.75
CA MET A 300 -6.25 -14.95 10.20
C MET A 300 -7.54 -15.42 10.89
N SER A 301 -8.71 -14.91 10.49
CA SER A 301 -9.99 -15.36 11.03
C SER A 301 -10.29 -16.84 10.72
N MET A 302 -9.67 -17.40 9.67
CA MET A 302 -9.76 -18.84 9.37
C MET A 302 -8.91 -19.69 10.33
N PHE A 303 -7.81 -19.16 10.87
CA PHE A 303 -6.97 -19.86 11.85
C PHE A 303 -7.48 -19.72 13.29
N GLY A 304 -8.14 -18.60 13.61
CA GLY A 304 -8.58 -18.25 14.96
C GLY A 304 -9.85 -18.95 15.46
N GLY A 305 -10.51 -19.78 14.65
CA GLY A 305 -11.74 -20.49 15.04
C GLY A 305 -12.97 -19.60 15.23
N SER A 306 -12.92 -18.33 14.82
CA SER A 306 -14.09 -17.45 14.79
C SER A 306 -15.17 -17.99 13.83
N GLU A 307 -16.45 -17.66 14.07
CA GLU A 307 -17.60 -18.15 13.31
C GLU A 307 -17.35 -18.23 11.79
N THR A 308 -17.84 -19.31 11.19
CA THR A 308 -17.56 -19.85 9.84
C THR A 308 -17.91 -18.93 8.65
N GLY A 309 -18.08 -17.62 8.84
CA GLY A 309 -18.45 -16.63 7.82
C GLY A 309 -17.60 -15.36 7.75
N SER A 310 -16.82 -15.03 8.79
CA SER A 310 -16.08 -13.75 8.85
C SER A 310 -14.97 -13.65 7.79
N GLY A 311 -14.21 -14.74 7.57
CA GLY A 311 -13.13 -14.77 6.58
C GLY A 311 -13.60 -14.64 5.14
N ALA A 312 -14.70 -15.32 4.79
CA ALA A 312 -15.28 -15.25 3.45
C ALA A 312 -15.83 -13.85 3.14
N GLN A 313 -16.45 -13.19 4.13
CA GLN A 313 -16.92 -11.81 3.99
C GLN A 313 -15.77 -10.83 3.74
N LEU A 314 -14.66 -10.97 4.48
CA LEU A 314 -13.47 -10.13 4.29
C LEU A 314 -12.85 -10.32 2.90
N VAL A 315 -12.74 -11.56 2.41
CA VAL A 315 -12.24 -11.84 1.04
C VAL A 315 -13.17 -11.21 -0.02
N SER A 316 -14.49 -11.31 0.17
CA SER A 316 -15.46 -10.65 -0.71
C SER A 316 -15.28 -9.13 -0.72
N GLN A 317 -15.08 -8.51 0.46
CA GLN A 317 -14.83 -7.08 0.60
C GLN A 317 -13.55 -6.64 -0.14
N MET A 318 -12.49 -7.44 -0.12
CA MET A 318 -11.27 -7.15 -0.89
C MET A 318 -11.50 -7.14 -2.40
N ALA A 319 -12.28 -8.10 -2.90
CA ALA A 319 -12.60 -8.18 -4.31
C ALA A 319 -13.45 -6.98 -4.74
N GLN A 320 -14.48 -6.64 -3.95
CA GLN A 320 -15.34 -5.49 -4.18
C GLN A 320 -14.54 -4.19 -4.20
N THR A 321 -13.72 -3.92 -3.17
CA THR A 321 -12.91 -2.69 -3.11
C THR A 321 -11.91 -2.59 -4.26
N SER A 322 -11.28 -3.69 -4.67
CA SER A 322 -10.37 -3.69 -5.82
C SER A 322 -11.09 -3.36 -7.14
N LEU A 323 -12.29 -3.91 -7.35
CA LEU A 323 -13.12 -3.59 -8.51
C LEU A 323 -13.64 -2.14 -8.45
N SER A 324 -14.00 -1.65 -7.27
CA SER A 324 -14.42 -0.26 -7.08
C SER A 324 -13.32 0.73 -7.45
N ILE A 325 -12.08 0.46 -7.03
CA ILE A 325 -10.91 1.27 -7.38
C ILE A 325 -10.71 1.29 -8.89
N MET A 326 -10.80 0.13 -9.54
CA MET A 326 -10.71 0.02 -11.00
C MET A 326 -11.75 0.90 -11.69
N ILE A 327 -13.03 0.75 -11.33
CA ILE A 327 -14.15 1.46 -11.94
C ILE A 327 -13.97 2.97 -11.79
N GLY A 328 -13.64 3.45 -10.59
CA GLY A 328 -13.42 4.88 -10.33
C GLY A 328 -12.25 5.45 -11.13
N LEU A 329 -11.10 4.76 -11.14
CA LEU A 329 -9.92 5.21 -11.88
C LEU A 329 -10.13 5.22 -13.40
N PHE A 330 -10.83 4.23 -13.95
CA PHE A 330 -11.15 4.18 -15.38
C PHE A 330 -12.17 5.25 -15.77
N ALA A 331 -13.24 5.42 -14.98
CA ALA A 331 -14.22 6.47 -15.23
C ALA A 331 -13.57 7.87 -15.22
N SER A 332 -12.69 8.15 -14.26
CA SER A 332 -11.99 9.45 -14.20
C SER A 332 -11.06 9.66 -15.40
N SER A 333 -10.37 8.60 -15.85
CA SER A 333 -9.47 8.66 -17.00
C SER A 333 -10.26 8.93 -18.30
N PHE A 334 -11.42 8.29 -18.46
CA PHE A 334 -12.33 8.52 -19.58
C PHE A 334 -12.86 9.95 -19.61
N VAL A 335 -13.27 10.51 -18.47
CA VAL A 335 -13.76 11.89 -18.37
C VAL A 335 -12.70 12.92 -18.78
N VAL A 336 -11.45 12.75 -18.32
CA VAL A 336 -10.38 13.72 -18.63
C VAL A 336 -9.78 13.51 -20.02
N HIS A 337 -9.73 12.27 -20.51
CA HIS A 337 -9.13 11.89 -21.79
C HIS A 337 -10.09 11.05 -22.66
N PRO A 338 -11.22 11.62 -23.13
CA PRO A 338 -12.25 10.87 -23.84
C PRO A 338 -11.79 10.29 -25.19
N HIS A 339 -10.78 10.90 -25.81
CA HIS A 339 -10.21 10.46 -27.09
C HIS A 339 -8.90 9.65 -26.91
N GLY A 340 -8.64 9.16 -25.69
CA GLY A 340 -7.42 8.46 -25.32
C GLY A 340 -6.24 9.39 -25.02
N LYS A 341 -5.28 8.91 -24.21
CA LYS A 341 -4.01 9.59 -23.99
C LYS A 341 -3.14 9.37 -25.21
N LYS A 342 -3.02 10.34 -26.11
CA LYS A 342 -2.16 10.23 -27.31
C LYS A 342 -0.66 9.98 -27.01
N LEU A 343 -0.18 10.10 -25.75
CA LEU A 343 1.26 10.07 -25.40
C LEU A 343 1.66 9.59 -24.00
N SER A 344 0.78 8.95 -23.24
CA SER A 344 1.24 8.39 -21.95
C SER A 344 1.62 6.94 -22.17
N ALA A 345 2.83 6.56 -21.77
CA ALA A 345 3.30 5.18 -21.85
C ALA A 345 2.51 4.20 -20.94
N LEU A 346 1.53 4.67 -20.14
CA LEU A 346 0.68 3.87 -19.26
C LEU A 346 -0.72 4.48 -19.10
N ILE A 347 -1.72 3.95 -19.82
CA ILE A 347 -2.71 2.93 -19.40
C ILE A 347 -3.27 2.46 -20.75
N THR A 348 -2.49 1.64 -21.43
CA THR A 348 -3.02 0.61 -22.31
C THR A 348 -2.65 -0.68 -21.62
N VAL A 349 -3.60 -1.18 -20.83
CA VAL A 349 -3.78 -2.63 -20.75
C VAL A 349 -4.70 -2.97 -21.91
#